data_AF-A0A8C7BIY4-F1
#
_entry.id   AF-A0A8C7BIY4-F1
#
_cell.length_a   1.000
_cell.length_b   1.000
_cell.length_c   1.000
_cell.angle_alpha   90.00
_cell.angle_beta   90.00
_cell.angle_gamma   90.00
#
_symmetry.space_group_name_H-M   'P 1'
#
loop_
_entity.id
_entity.type
_entity.pdbx_description
1 polymer ?
#
loop_
_entity_poly.entity_id
_entity_poly.type
_entity_poly.pdbx_seq_one_letter_code
_entity_poly.pdbx_strand_id
1 'polypeptide(L)'
;GEEVSDLNQQVWVLQGQTIVTVPRSNSVTPVTVTVVPCKYPESLEQGRGVPIYLGIENPEMCLSCEDIEGQPTLQLKEKILRLYNEVEPVDPFLFYRLEIYSTSTFESVAFPGWFIASSDKGHPIFLTSHQGENNVNFNLSINA
;
A
#
# COMPACT_ATOMS: atom_id res chain seq x y z
N GLY A 1 -3.78 -11.38 8.60
CA GLY A 1 -3.52 -9.95 8.37
C GLY A 1 -4.78 -9.10 8.48
N GLU A 2 -4.69 -7.90 7.94
CA GLU A 2 -5.73 -6.87 7.94
C GLU A 2 -6.44 -6.83 6.58
N GLU A 3 -7.62 -6.20 6.50
CA GLU A 3 -8.23 -5.77 5.25
C GLU A 3 -8.06 -4.27 5.08
N VAL A 4 -7.94 -3.83 3.82
CA VAL A 4 -7.87 -2.41 3.47
C VAL A 4 -9.15 -2.00 2.76
N SER A 5 -9.75 -0.90 3.21
CA SER A 5 -10.84 -0.25 2.50
C SER A 5 -10.67 1.25 2.43
N ASP A 6 -11.12 1.84 1.34
CA ASP A 6 -11.14 3.29 1.13
C ASP A 6 -12.33 3.95 1.88
N LEU A 7 -12.47 5.28 1.81
CA LEU A 7 -13.57 6.00 2.48
C LEU A 7 -14.96 5.73 1.86
N ASN A 8 -14.98 5.26 0.61
CA ASN A 8 -16.19 4.88 -0.12
C ASN A 8 -16.57 3.40 0.12
N GLN A 9 -15.97 2.75 1.12
CA GLN A 9 -16.19 1.34 1.47
C GLN A 9 -15.80 0.38 0.33
N GLN A 10 -14.82 0.77 -0.49
CA GLN A 10 -14.23 -0.08 -1.51
C GLN A 10 -13.04 -0.83 -0.92
N VAL A 11 -13.07 -2.15 -1.00
CA VAL A 11 -12.05 -3.05 -0.50
C VAL A 11 -11.03 -3.37 -1.58
N TRP A 12 -9.79 -3.63 -1.16
CA TRP A 12 -8.74 -4.11 -2.05
C TRP A 12 -8.98 -5.57 -2.44
N VAL A 13 -8.96 -5.87 -3.74
CA VAL A 13 -9.14 -7.20 -4.31
C VAL A 13 -8.03 -7.46 -5.33
N LEU A 14 -7.48 -8.67 -5.36
CA LEU A 14 -6.50 -9.07 -6.37
C LEU A 14 -7.21 -9.53 -7.64
N GLN A 15 -6.90 -8.90 -8.78
CA GLN A 15 -7.32 -9.35 -10.11
C GLN A 15 -6.07 -9.55 -10.97
N GLY A 16 -5.77 -10.81 -11.30
CA GLY A 16 -4.49 -11.16 -11.92
C GLY A 16 -3.34 -10.83 -10.98
N GLN A 17 -2.49 -9.87 -11.36
CA GLN A 17 -1.36 -9.39 -10.56
C GLN A 17 -1.53 -7.92 -10.12
N THR A 18 -2.76 -7.41 -10.15
CA THR A 18 -3.08 -6.02 -9.83
C THR A 18 -4.10 -5.96 -8.70
N ILE A 19 -3.87 -5.06 -7.72
CA ILE A 19 -4.88 -4.75 -6.71
C ILE A 19 -5.83 -3.72 -7.29
N VAL A 20 -7.13 -4.01 -7.23
CA VAL A 20 -8.21 -3.12 -7.63
C VAL A 20 -9.11 -2.81 -6.44
N THR A 21 -9.82 -1.68 -6.50
CA THR A 21 -10.84 -1.33 -5.50
C THR A 21 -12.23 -1.77 -5.95
N VAL A 22 -12.93 -2.52 -5.10
CA VAL A 22 -14.29 -3.01 -5.39
C VAL A 22 -15.20 -2.68 -4.22
N PRO A 23 -16.44 -2.20 -4.43
CA PRO A 23 -17.38 -1.99 -3.34
C PRO A 23 -17.57 -3.25 -2.49
N ARG A 24 -17.48 -3.10 -1.17
CA ARG A 24 -17.67 -4.22 -0.23
C ARG A 24 -19.06 -4.83 -0.43
N SER A 25 -19.10 -6.16 -0.53
CA SER A 25 -20.33 -6.96 -0.56
C SER A 25 -20.05 -8.39 -0.12
N ASN A 26 -21.10 -9.16 0.20
CA ASN A 26 -20.96 -10.54 0.67
C ASN A 26 -20.34 -11.50 -0.37
N SER A 27 -20.29 -11.12 -1.65
CA SER A 27 -19.69 -11.90 -2.74
C SER A 27 -18.25 -11.51 -3.06
N VAL A 28 -17.69 -10.52 -2.35
CA VAL A 28 -16.32 -10.05 -2.55
C VAL A 28 -15.45 -10.58 -1.41
N THR A 29 -14.33 -11.18 -1.77
CA THR A 29 -13.27 -11.59 -0.83
C THR A 29 -12.12 -10.58 -0.94
N PRO A 30 -11.91 -9.71 0.04
CA PRO A 30 -10.78 -8.79 0.06
C PRO A 30 -9.45 -9.55 0.13
N VAL A 31 -8.38 -8.89 -0.32
CA VAL A 31 -7.03 -9.37 -0.01
C VAL A 31 -6.74 -9.16 1.46
N THR A 32 -6.15 -10.18 2.09
CA THR A 32 -5.53 -10.00 3.40
C THR A 32 -4.18 -9.33 3.20
N VAL A 33 -3.99 -8.15 3.80
CA VAL A 33 -2.73 -7.43 3.78
C VAL A 33 -1.85 -7.77 4.97
N THR A 34 -0.54 -7.71 4.75
CA THR A 34 0.49 -7.78 5.77
C THR A 34 1.22 -6.45 5.82
N VAL A 35 1.31 -5.88 7.01
CA VAL A 35 2.09 -4.68 7.30
C VAL A 35 3.25 -5.05 8.21
N VAL A 36 4.48 -4.76 7.79
CA VAL A 36 5.68 -5.02 8.58
C VAL A 36 6.49 -3.72 8.70
N PRO A 37 6.68 -3.17 9.91
CA PRO A 37 7.56 -2.03 10.12
C PRO A 37 8.99 -2.32 9.62
N CYS A 38 9.61 -1.34 8.98
CA CYS A 38 11.01 -1.41 8.58
C CYS A 38 11.90 -1.65 9.81
N LYS A 39 12.92 -2.49 9.66
CA LYS A 39 13.86 -2.83 10.74
C LYS A 39 14.82 -1.68 11.09
N TYR A 40 15.08 -0.79 10.13
CA TYR A 40 16.05 0.31 10.25
C TYR A 40 15.36 1.66 9.94
N PRO A 41 14.34 2.08 10.71
CA PRO A 41 13.63 3.33 10.44
C PRO A 41 14.53 4.58 10.60
N GLU A 42 15.62 4.49 11.35
CA GLU A 42 16.57 5.57 11.60
C GLU A 42 17.42 5.95 10.37
N SER A 43 17.54 5.07 9.39
CA SER A 43 18.25 5.36 8.14
C SER A 43 17.36 6.05 7.09
N LEU A 44 16.09 6.30 7.42
CA LEU A 44 15.10 6.90 6.53
C LEU A 44 14.73 8.32 7.01
N GLU A 45 14.06 9.10 6.14
CA GLU A 45 13.58 10.43 6.50
C GLU A 45 12.60 10.37 7.68
N GLN A 46 12.81 11.24 8.67
CA GLN A 46 12.02 11.29 9.90
C GLN A 46 10.83 12.25 9.76
N GLY A 47 9.76 12.00 10.53
CA GLY A 47 8.60 12.88 10.60
C GLY A 47 7.56 12.69 9.49
N ARG A 48 7.71 11.67 8.62
CA ARG A 48 6.76 11.35 7.54
C ARG A 48 5.75 10.26 7.87
N GLY A 49 5.89 9.61 9.02
CA GLY A 49 5.13 8.44 9.42
C GLY A 49 6.05 7.26 9.72
N VAL A 50 5.47 6.08 9.92
CA VAL A 50 6.21 4.84 10.19
C VAL A 50 6.56 4.17 8.85
N PRO A 51 7.84 3.96 8.52
CA PRO A 51 8.21 3.24 7.31
C PRO A 51 7.83 1.76 7.46
N ILE A 52 7.07 1.25 6.49
CA ILE A 52 6.54 -0.12 6.48
C ILE A 52 6.75 -0.78 5.12
N TYR A 53 6.92 -2.10 5.12
CA TYR A 53 6.60 -2.95 3.99
C TYR A 53 5.10 -3.27 4.02
N LEU A 54 4.43 -3.18 2.87
CA LEU A 54 3.01 -3.45 2.71
C LEU A 54 2.81 -4.49 1.61
N GLY A 55 2.23 -5.63 1.95
CA GLY A 55 2.03 -6.75 1.02
C GLY A 55 0.69 -7.44 1.20
N ILE A 56 0.46 -8.50 0.42
CA ILE A 56 -0.71 -9.39 0.49
C ILE A 56 -0.26 -10.82 0.82
N GLU A 57 -1.13 -11.59 1.49
CA GLU A 57 -0.77 -12.94 1.99
C GLU A 57 -0.98 -14.06 0.95
N ASN A 58 -1.95 -13.93 0.04
CA ASN A 58 -2.34 -15.00 -0.88
C ASN A 58 -2.61 -14.48 -2.32
N PRO A 59 -1.64 -14.61 -3.24
CA PRO A 59 -0.29 -15.12 -3.03
C PRO A 59 0.58 -14.09 -2.28
N GLU A 60 1.63 -14.57 -1.61
CA GLU A 60 2.54 -13.72 -0.85
C GLU A 60 3.33 -12.80 -1.80
N MET A 61 2.96 -11.52 -1.82
CA MET A 61 3.60 -10.49 -2.65
C MET A 61 3.66 -9.14 -1.92
N CYS A 62 4.70 -8.34 -2.18
CA CYS A 62 4.86 -7.01 -1.61
C CYS A 62 4.56 -5.92 -2.65
N LEU A 63 4.00 -4.80 -2.21
CA LEU A 63 3.87 -3.61 -3.05
C LEU A 63 5.23 -2.97 -3.26
N SER A 64 5.46 -2.48 -4.47
CA SER A 64 6.65 -1.72 -4.84
C SER A 64 6.32 -0.56 -5.76
N CYS A 65 7.08 0.51 -5.64
CA CYS A 65 7.06 1.66 -6.52
C CYS A 65 8.22 1.54 -7.52
N GLU A 66 7.92 1.67 -8.81
CA GLU A 66 8.92 1.61 -9.88
C GLU A 66 8.77 2.79 -10.83
N ASP A 67 9.88 3.26 -11.40
CA ASP A 67 9.82 4.16 -12.54
C ASP A 67 9.58 3.34 -13.81
N ILE A 68 8.40 3.51 -14.40
CA ILE A 68 8.04 2.92 -15.70
C ILE A 68 7.79 4.07 -16.65
N GLU A 69 8.65 4.20 -17.66
CA GLU A 69 8.55 5.25 -18.70
C GLU A 69 8.53 6.68 -18.13
N GLY A 70 9.23 6.94 -17.03
CA GLY A 70 9.32 8.24 -16.38
C GLY A 70 8.21 8.50 -15.38
N GLN A 71 7.41 7.49 -15.02
CA GLN A 71 6.28 7.62 -14.09
C GLN A 71 6.35 6.63 -12.94
N PRO A 72 6.22 7.09 -11.67
CA PRO A 72 6.08 6.22 -10.51
C PRO A 72 4.83 5.34 -10.64
N THR A 73 5.04 4.04 -10.71
CA THR A 73 4.00 3.04 -10.92
C THR A 73 4.02 2.00 -9.81
N LEU A 74 2.85 1.62 -9.33
CA LEU A 74 2.69 0.60 -8.29
C LEU A 74 2.68 -0.80 -8.90
N GLN A 75 3.45 -1.73 -8.32
CA GLN A 75 3.58 -3.11 -8.75
C GLN A 75 3.45 -4.06 -7.56
N LEU A 76 3.16 -5.35 -7.85
CA LEU A 76 3.15 -6.44 -6.88
C LEU A 76 4.25 -7.44 -7.22
N LYS A 77 5.28 -7.54 -6.36
CA LYS A 77 6.40 -8.46 -6.56
C LYS A 77 7.08 -8.79 -5.24
N GLU A 78 7.90 -9.84 -5.26
CA GLU A 78 8.74 -10.30 -4.13
C GLU A 78 7.95 -10.65 -2.85
N LYS A 79 8.57 -11.41 -1.95
CA LYS A 79 7.95 -11.80 -0.68
C LYS A 79 8.35 -10.82 0.42
N ILE A 80 7.39 -10.42 1.25
CA ILE A 80 7.63 -9.43 2.32
C ILE A 80 8.71 -9.88 3.30
N LEU A 81 8.75 -11.16 3.67
CA LEU A 81 9.77 -11.70 4.57
C LEU A 81 11.17 -11.71 3.94
N ARG A 82 11.28 -11.85 2.63
CA ARG A 82 12.57 -11.76 1.94
C ARG A 82 13.11 -10.33 2.03
N LEU A 83 12.26 -9.32 1.82
CA LEU A 83 12.62 -7.91 1.94
C LEU A 83 12.95 -7.48 3.38
N TYR A 84 12.16 -7.95 4.35
CA TYR A 84 12.38 -7.64 5.77
C TYR A 84 13.73 -8.14 6.32
N ASN A 85 14.24 -9.24 5.75
CA ASN A 85 15.51 -9.84 6.16
C ASN A 85 16.74 -9.21 5.49
N GLU A 86 16.57 -8.25 4.59
CA GLU A 86 17.69 -7.51 4.01
C GLU A 86 18.42 -6.69 5.09
N VAL A 87 19.71 -6.47 4.87
CA VAL A 87 20.59 -5.78 5.84
C VAL A 87 20.41 -4.26 5.86
N GLU A 88 19.74 -3.73 4.83
CA GLU A 88 19.40 -2.32 4.64
C GLU A 88 17.94 -2.21 4.16
N PRO A 89 17.27 -1.06 4.39
CA PRO A 89 15.94 -0.81 3.83
C PRO A 89 15.92 -0.95 2.31
N VAL A 90 14.86 -1.56 1.77
CA VAL A 90 14.65 -1.65 0.32
C VAL A 90 13.64 -0.59 -0.10
N ASP A 91 14.11 0.64 -0.31
CA ASP A 91 13.28 1.84 -0.51
C ASP A 91 12.13 1.70 -1.51
N PRO A 92 12.28 1.04 -2.69
CA PRO A 92 11.17 0.83 -3.62
C PRO A 92 9.97 0.08 -3.03
N PHE A 93 10.14 -0.69 -1.96
CA PHE A 93 9.08 -1.48 -1.32
C PHE A 93 8.56 -0.85 -0.03
N LEU A 94 9.07 0.32 0.34
CA LEU A 94 8.73 0.97 1.58
C LEU A 94 7.75 2.11 1.36
N PHE A 95 6.82 2.21 2.31
CA PHE A 95 5.87 3.30 2.40
C PHE A 95 5.93 3.91 3.80
N TYR A 96 5.89 5.23 3.90
CA TYR A 96 5.56 5.89 5.15
C TYR A 96 4.06 5.77 5.40
N ARG A 97 3.69 5.01 6.43
CA ARG A 97 2.33 4.96 6.96
C ARG A 97 2.14 6.10 7.95
N LEU A 98 1.25 7.04 7.61
CA LEU A 98 0.82 8.08 8.53
C LEU A 98 -0.63 7.81 8.94
N GLU A 99 -0.83 7.52 10.22
CA GLU A 99 -2.17 7.30 10.79
C GLU A 99 -2.75 8.62 11.30
N ILE A 100 -3.89 9.00 10.76
CA ILE A 100 -4.66 10.19 11.15
C ILE A 100 -6.07 9.72 11.49
N TYR A 101 -6.44 9.84 12.76
CA TYR A 101 -7.67 9.30 13.32
C TYR A 101 -7.79 7.78 13.06
N SER A 102 -8.78 7.35 12.28
CA SER A 102 -9.02 5.94 11.94
C SER A 102 -8.47 5.54 10.57
N THR A 103 -7.80 6.46 9.87
CA THR A 103 -7.32 6.23 8.50
C THR A 103 -5.81 6.31 8.43
N SER A 104 -5.23 5.58 7.48
CA SER A 104 -3.82 5.68 7.13
C SER A 104 -3.66 6.18 5.70
N THR A 105 -2.65 7.02 5.49
CA THR A 105 -2.08 7.27 4.16
C THR A 105 -0.80 6.46 4.00
N PHE A 106 -0.41 6.20 2.75
CA PHE A 106 0.80 5.45 2.41
C PHE A 106 1.61 6.23 1.38
N GLU A 107 2.63 6.92 1.82
CA GLU A 107 3.54 7.68 0.96
C GLU A 107 4.73 6.82 0.54
N SER A 108 5.09 6.81 -0.74
CA SER A 108 6.27 6.10 -1.25
C SER A 108 7.57 6.67 -0.69
N VAL A 109 8.45 5.81 -0.17
CA VAL A 109 9.81 6.20 0.23
C VAL A 109 10.66 6.53 -1.00
N ALA A 110 10.61 5.69 -2.04
CA ALA A 110 11.39 5.88 -3.27
C ALA A 110 10.93 7.08 -4.12
N PHE A 111 9.68 7.51 -3.96
CA PHE A 111 9.09 8.63 -4.70
C PHE A 111 8.37 9.60 -3.74
N PRO A 112 9.11 10.46 -3.03
CA PRO A 112 8.53 11.42 -2.10
C PRO A 112 7.39 12.25 -2.71
N GLY A 113 6.31 12.45 -1.96
CA GLY A 113 5.11 13.15 -2.42
C GLY A 113 4.13 12.30 -3.22
N TRP A 114 4.45 11.03 -3.49
CA TRP A 114 3.54 10.10 -4.16
C TRP A 114 2.90 9.14 -3.18
N PHE A 115 1.57 9.07 -3.21
CA PHE A 115 0.75 8.29 -2.28
C PHE A 115 0.05 7.16 -3.00
N ILE A 116 -0.13 6.02 -2.33
CA ILE A 116 -1.12 5.03 -2.78
C ILE A 116 -2.48 5.71 -2.79
N ALA A 117 -3.19 5.56 -3.90
CA ALA A 117 -4.49 6.14 -4.12
C ALA A 117 -5.45 5.14 -4.75
N SER A 118 -6.73 5.47 -4.60
CA SER A 118 -7.85 4.80 -5.23
C SER A 118 -8.75 5.84 -5.91
N SER A 119 -9.37 5.42 -7.01
CA SER A 119 -10.33 6.21 -7.78
C SER A 119 -11.71 5.53 -7.77
N ASP A 120 -12.46 5.69 -8.85
CA ASP A 120 -13.74 5.03 -9.06
C ASP A 120 -13.65 3.49 -8.99
N LYS A 121 -14.78 2.85 -8.70
CA LYS A 121 -14.91 1.40 -8.60
C LYS A 121 -14.33 0.63 -9.78
N GLY A 122 -13.71 -0.50 -9.47
CA GLY A 122 -13.14 -1.44 -10.43
C GLY A 122 -11.80 -1.00 -11.02
N HIS A 123 -11.23 0.12 -10.57
CA HIS A 123 -9.92 0.58 -11.02
C HIS A 123 -8.80 0.03 -10.12
N PRO A 124 -7.59 -0.15 -10.68
CA PRO A 124 -6.40 -0.42 -9.90
C PRO A 124 -6.16 0.64 -8.81
N ILE A 125 -5.55 0.25 -7.70
CA ILE A 125 -4.82 1.23 -6.88
C ILE A 125 -3.56 1.67 -7.62
N PHE A 126 -3.16 2.92 -7.42
CA PHE A 126 -2.05 3.54 -8.15
C PHE A 126 -1.31 4.53 -7.26
N LEU A 127 -0.20 5.08 -7.75
CA LEU A 127 0.51 6.19 -7.11
C LEU A 127 0.03 7.51 -7.68
N THR A 128 -0.18 8.51 -6.81
CA THR A 128 -0.48 9.88 -7.25
C THR A 128 0.24 10.92 -6.38
N SER A 129 0.63 12.03 -7.00
CA SER A 129 1.07 13.25 -6.31
C SER A 129 -0.04 14.31 -6.21
N HIS A 130 -1.19 14.07 -6.83
CA HIS A 130 -2.33 15.00 -6.83
C HIS A 130 -3.29 14.66 -5.69
N GLN A 131 -3.02 15.24 -4.51
CA GLN A 131 -3.91 15.14 -3.36
C GLN A 131 -5.18 15.98 -3.58
N GLY A 132 -6.36 15.40 -3.34
CA GLY A 132 -7.67 16.09 -3.39
C GLY A 132 -8.60 15.63 -4.51
N GLU A 133 -8.09 15.02 -5.57
CA GLU A 133 -8.91 14.43 -6.65
C GLU A 133 -9.16 12.93 -6.42
N ASN A 134 -8.20 12.24 -5.81
CA ASN A 134 -8.24 10.81 -5.54
C ASN A 134 -8.29 10.54 -4.04
N ASN A 135 -8.82 9.38 -3.63
CA ASN A 135 -8.78 9.00 -2.23
C ASN A 135 -7.41 8.38 -1.89
N VAL A 136 -6.72 8.99 -0.92
CA VAL A 136 -5.44 8.53 -0.35
C VAL A 136 -5.56 8.03 1.09
N ASN A 137 -6.77 8.08 1.68
CA ASN A 137 -7.05 7.66 3.04
C ASN A 137 -7.70 6.27 3.03
N PHE A 138 -7.10 5.35 3.78
CA PHE A 138 -7.56 3.96 3.88
C PHE A 138 -7.79 3.56 5.33
N ASN A 139 -8.87 2.83 5.58
CA ASN A 139 -9.12 2.14 6.83
C ASN A 139 -8.44 0.78 6.79
N LEU A 140 -7.75 0.42 7.88
CA LEU A 140 -7.17 -0.90 8.09
C LEU A 140 -7.96 -1.57 9.22
N SER A 141 -8.54 -2.72 8.92
CA SER A 141 -9.37 -3.47 9.87
C SER A 141 -8.86 -4.88 10.03
N ILE A 142 -8.77 -5.37 11.27
CA ILE A 142 -8.42 -6.76 11.56
C ILE A 142 -9.54 -7.66 11.03
N ASN A 143 -9.17 -8.73 10.31
CA ASN A 143 -10.11 -9.77 9.93
C ASN A 143 -10.70 -10.43 11.18
N ALA A 144 -12.02 -10.40 11.30
CA ALA A 144 -12.77 -11.06 12.37
C ALA A 144 -12.90 -12.57 12.13
#